data_AF-K1YNE1-F1
#
_entry.id   AF-K1YNE1-F1
#
_cell.length_a   1.000
_cell.length_b   1.000
_cell.length_c   1.000
_cell.angle_alpha   90.00
_cell.angle_beta   90.00
_cell.angle_gamma   90.00
#
_symmetry.space_group_name_H-M   'P 1'
#
loop_
_entity.id
_entity.type
_entity.pdbx_description
1 polymer ?
#
loop_
_entity_poly.entity_id
_entity_poly.type
_entity_poly.pdbx_seq_one_letter_code
_entity_poly.pdbx_strand_id
1 'polypeptide(L)' 'MTQQNLHAMHQNLLFNPLWKDEVEVRTIIKGSTTGLFNLNAVKYPWAKSLYQV' A
#
# COMPACT_ATOMS: atom_id res chain seq x y z
N MET A 1 12.01 0.21 -27.19
CA MET A 1 12.39 0.18 -25.76
C MET A 1 11.92 1.51 -25.18
N THR A 2 10.76 1.53 -24.53
CA THR A 2 10.14 2.76 -24.03
C THR A 2 10.90 3.25 -22.81
N GLN A 3 11.46 4.45 -22.90
CA GLN A 3 12.09 5.15 -21.79
C GLN A 3 11.01 5.44 -20.74
N GLN A 4 10.96 4.62 -19.70
CA GLN A 4 10.04 4.82 -18.58
C GLN A 4 10.42 6.14 -17.90
N ASN A 5 9.46 7.06 -17.86
CA ASN A 5 9.66 8.38 -17.27
C ASN A 5 9.90 8.21 -15.76
N LEU A 6 11.15 8.31 -15.32
CA LEU A 6 11.62 7.92 -13.97
C LEU A 6 10.97 8.70 -12.81
N HIS A 7 10.25 9.78 -13.13
CA HIS A 7 9.59 10.65 -12.14
C HIS A 7 8.06 10.47 -12.08
N ALA A 8 7.48 9.58 -12.88
CA ALA A 8 6.04 9.32 -12.84
C ALA A 8 5.65 8.51 -11.59
N MET A 9 4.54 8.89 -10.94
CA MET A 9 3.95 8.10 -9.88
C MET A 9 3.35 6.82 -10.48
N HIS A 10 3.71 5.67 -9.92
CA HIS A 10 3.11 4.39 -10.31
C HIS A 10 1.81 4.16 -9.56
N GLN A 11 0.80 3.66 -10.27
CA GLN A 11 -0.44 3.20 -9.65
C GLN A 11 -0.18 1.94 -8.82
N ASN A 12 -0.93 1.78 -7.74
CA ASN A 12 -0.90 0.56 -6.95
C ASN A 12 -1.46 -0.61 -7.77
N LEU A 13 -0.83 -1.77 -7.62
CA LEU A 13 -1.38 -3.02 -8.14
C LEU A 13 -2.66 -3.37 -7.38
N LEU A 14 -3.64 -3.96 -8.06
CA LEU A 14 -4.85 -4.47 -7.42
C LEU A 14 -4.52 -5.55 -6.39
N PHE A 15 -3.59 -6.45 -6.75
CA PHE A 15 -3.13 -7.52 -5.89
C PHE A 15 -1.71 -7.95 -6.26
N ASN A 16 -0.87 -8.23 -5.26
CA ASN A 16 0.44 -8.85 -5.43
C ASN A 16 0.78 -9.79 -4.26
N PRO A 17 0.73 -11.12 -4.45
CA PRO A 17 0.96 -12.08 -3.37
C PRO A 17 2.42 -12.15 -2.89
N LEU A 18 3.37 -11.62 -3.66
CA LEU A 18 4.79 -11.60 -3.30
C LEU A 18 5.16 -10.40 -2.43
N TRP A 19 4.26 -9.42 -2.33
CA TRP A 19 4.47 -8.22 -1.53
C TRP A 19 4.16 -8.53 -0.07
N LYS A 20 4.59 -7.65 0.83
CA LYS A 20 4.48 -7.90 2.26
C LYS A 20 3.71 -6.79 2.96
N ASP A 21 2.85 -7.18 3.88
CA ASP A 21 1.96 -6.27 4.59
C ASP A 21 2.39 -6.03 6.04
N GLU A 22 3.66 -6.25 6.42
CA GLU A 22 4.08 -5.97 7.79
C GLU A 22 3.92 -4.48 8.14
N VAL A 23 3.36 -4.23 9.32
CA VAL A 23 2.93 -2.89 9.73
C VAL A 23 4.13 -1.94 9.86
N GLU A 24 5.27 -2.48 10.26
CA GLU A 24 6.52 -1.77 10.50
C GLU A 24 7.05 -1.13 9.21
N VAL A 25 6.97 -1.83 8.07
CA VAL A 25 7.58 -1.40 6.80
C VAL A 25 6.62 -0.66 5.85
N ARG A 26 5.31 -0.67 6.12
CA ARG A 26 4.32 -0.01 5.25
C ARG A 26 4.60 1.48 5.06
N THR A 27 4.40 1.98 3.85
CA THR A 27 4.42 3.43 3.55
C THR A 27 3.20 3.78 2.70
N ILE A 28 2.80 5.06 2.73
CA ILE A 28 1.64 5.54 1.95
C ILE A 28 1.95 5.54 0.45
N ILE A 29 3.20 5.88 0.08
CA ILE A 29 3.65 6.02 -1.30
C ILE A 29 4.90 5.15 -1.49
N LYS A 30 5.02 4.50 -2.65
CA LYS A 30 6.14 3.62 -3.03
C LYS A 30 6.37 2.43 -2.08
N GLY A 31 5.39 2.10 -1.24
CA GLY A 31 5.46 0.94 -0.35
C GLY A 31 5.12 -0.34 -1.07
N SER A 32 5.53 -1.47 -0.49
CA SER A 32 5.03 -2.78 -0.87
C SER A 32 3.81 -3.15 -0.04
N THR A 33 2.65 -3.35 -0.66
CA THR A 33 1.45 -3.95 -0.06
C THR A 33 0.84 -5.02 -0.97
N THR A 34 0.27 -6.08 -0.40
CA THR A 34 -0.37 -7.11 -1.23
C THR A 34 -1.64 -6.62 -1.91
N GLY A 35 -2.24 -5.51 -1.47
CA GLY A 35 -3.56 -5.05 -1.89
C GLY A 35 -4.71 -5.60 -1.05
N LEU A 36 -4.44 -6.46 -0.06
CA LEU A 36 -5.44 -6.96 0.88
C LEU A 36 -5.77 -5.91 1.95
N PHE A 37 -7.07 -5.61 2.11
CA PHE A 37 -7.56 -4.69 3.12
C PHE A 37 -7.80 -5.41 4.46
N ASN A 38 -7.14 -4.97 5.53
CA ASN A 38 -7.27 -5.55 6.87
C ASN A 38 -7.28 -4.48 7.97
N LEU A 39 -8.45 -4.23 8.57
CA LEU A 39 -8.65 -3.25 9.64
C LEU A 39 -8.09 -3.65 11.02
N ASN A 40 -7.63 -4.90 11.17
CA ASN A 40 -6.97 -5.38 12.38
C ASN A 40 -5.46 -5.17 12.34
N ALA A 41 -4.89 -4.93 11.15
CA ALA A 41 -3.45 -4.71 10.95
C ALA A 41 -3.21 -3.43 10.14
N VAL A 42 -3.27 -2.28 10.81
CA VAL A 42 -3.17 -0.94 10.21
C VAL A 42 -1.99 -0.16 10.81
N LYS A 43 -1.12 0.43 9.98
CA LYS A 43 0.04 1.23 10.43
C LYS A 43 -0.33 2.55 11.07
N TYR A 44 -1.42 3.14 10.62
CA TYR A 44 -1.87 4.45 11.05
C TYR A 44 -3.21 4.28 11.78
N PRO A 45 -3.21 4.17 13.12
CA PRO A 45 -4.43 3.85 13.87
C PRO A 45 -5.57 4.83 13.64
N TRP A 46 -5.25 6.11 13.38
CA TRP A 46 -6.24 7.13 13.05
C TRP A 46 -7.07 6.77 11.80
N ALA A 47 -6.51 6.03 10.84
CA ALA A 47 -7.23 5.62 9.64
C ALA A 47 -8.38 4.65 9.96
N LYS A 48 -8.23 3.81 11.00
CA LYS A 48 -9.30 2.94 11.47
C LYS A 48 -10.47 3.75 12.04
N SER A 49 -10.18 4.79 12.81
CA SER A 49 -11.21 5.66 13.42
C SER A 49 -12.00 6.47 12.38
N LEU A 50 -11.40 6.76 11.22
CA LEU A 50 -12.08 7.45 10.12
C LEU A 50 -12.96 6.51 9.29
N TYR A 51 -12.72 5.20 9.37
CA TYR A 51 -13.52 4.21 8.66
C TYR A 51 -14.85 4.01 9.39
N GLN A 52 -15.94 4.45 8.77
CA GLN A 52 -17.29 4.20 9.26
C GLN A 52 -17.72 2.79 8.81
N VAL A 53 -18.15 1.98 9.78
CA VAL A 53 -18.71 0.64 9.57
C VAL A 53 -20.23 0.68 9.56
#